data_AF-A0A929NUB2-F1
#
_entry.id   AF-A0A929NUB2-F1
#
_cell.length_a   1.000
_cell.length_b   1.000
_cell.length_c   1.000
_cell.angle_alpha   90.00
_cell.angle_beta   90.00
_cell.angle_gamma   90.00
#
_symmetry.space_group_name_H-M   'P 1'
#
loop_
_entity.id
_entity.type
_entity.pdbx_description
1 polymer ?
#
loop_
_entity_poly.entity_id
_entity_poly.type
_entity_poly.pdbx_seq_one_letter_code
_entity_poly.pdbx_strand_id
1 'polypeptide(L)' 'MRITAPISRAEEVGPMLAAGADELYFGVVPLGWAERFGVSTVNRRTFGNLEDGEPLRRAVGDIRDGGGQASLALNGQ' A
#
# COMPACT_ATOMS: atom_id res chain seq x y z
N MET A 1 18.36 -6.72 -10.41
CA MET A 1 16.91 -7.06 -10.34
C MET A 1 16.31 -6.20 -9.24
N ARG A 2 15.06 -5.74 -9.39
CA ARG A 2 14.31 -5.11 -8.29
C ARG A 2 13.30 -6.10 -7.73
N ILE A 3 13.21 -6.21 -6.41
CA ILE A 3 12.22 -7.02 -5.70
C ILE A 3 11.07 -6.11 -5.29
N THR A 4 9.88 -6.36 -5.86
CA THR A 4 8.65 -5.70 -5.46
C THR A 4 7.90 -6.58 -4.46
N ALA A 5 7.58 -6.06 -3.28
CA ALA A 5 6.85 -6.79 -2.24
C ALA A 5 5.48 -6.14 -1.95
N PRO A 6 4.39 -6.92 -1.90
CA PRO A 6 3.09 -6.39 -1.50
C PRO A 6 3.02 -6.18 0.03
N ILE A 7 2.44 -5.07 0.47
CA ILE A 7 2.11 -4.82 1.89
C ILE A 7 0.64 -4.46 2.07
N SER A 8 0.13 -4.68 3.26
CA SER A 8 -1.26 -4.41 3.66
C SER A 8 -1.36 -3.60 4.94
N ARG A 9 -0.24 -3.45 5.66
CA ARG A 9 -0.14 -2.68 6.89
C ARG A 9 1.19 -1.91 6.93
N ALA A 10 1.20 -0.78 7.62
CA ALA A 10 2.40 0.05 7.72
C ALA A 10 3.55 -0.66 8.44
N GLU A 11 3.24 -1.55 9.39
CA GLU A 11 4.22 -2.31 10.16
C GLU A 11 5.05 -3.29 9.30
N GLU A 12 4.57 -3.63 8.11
CA GLU A 12 5.26 -4.54 7.20
C GLU A 12 6.40 -3.86 6.43
N VAL A 13 6.45 -2.52 6.40
CA VAL A 13 7.46 -1.77 5.64
C VAL A 13 8.88 -2.14 6.08
N GLY A 14 9.20 -2.00 7.37
CA GLY A 14 10.53 -2.28 7.90
C GLY A 14 11.01 -3.71 7.61
N PRO A 15 10.21 -4.75 7.97
CA PRO A 15 10.54 -6.13 7.65
C PRO A 15 10.74 -6.41 6.16
N MET A 16 9.91 -5.82 5.28
CA MET A 16 10.04 -6.04 3.84
C MET A 16 11.30 -5.39 3.26
N LEU A 17 11.61 -4.16 3.67
CA LEU A 17 12.85 -3.50 3.27
C LEU A 17 14.09 -4.27 3.78
N ALA A 18 14.06 -4.73 5.04
CA ALA A 18 15.13 -5.54 5.61
C ALA A 18 15.32 -6.89 4.89
N ALA A 19 14.26 -7.45 4.32
CA ALA A 19 14.30 -8.66 3.49
C ALA A 19 14.81 -8.41 2.05
N GLY A 20 15.11 -7.15 1.70
CA GLY A 20 15.66 -6.78 0.39
C GLY A 20 14.61 -6.37 -0.64
N ALA A 21 13.39 -6.02 -0.24
CA ALA A 21 12.44 -5.39 -1.15
C ALA A 21 12.92 -3.99 -1.53
N ASP A 22 13.06 -3.74 -2.83
CA ASP A 22 13.40 -2.41 -3.37
C ASP A 22 12.17 -1.53 -3.54
N GLU A 23 11.00 -2.15 -3.73
CA GLU A 23 9.73 -1.49 -3.99
C GLU A 23 8.59 -2.15 -3.19
N LEU A 24 7.74 -1.36 -2.57
CA LEU A 24 6.54 -1.83 -1.87
C LEU A 24 5.27 -1.46 -2.62
N TYR A 25 4.39 -2.44 -2.83
CA TYR A 25 3.13 -2.29 -3.55
C TYR A 25 1.92 -2.39 -2.61
N PHE A 26 1.01 -1.43 -2.70
CA PHE A 26 -0.24 -1.43 -1.93
C PHE A 26 -1.33 -0.64 -2.65
N GLY A 27 -2.59 -0.92 -2.31
CA GLY A 27 -3.72 -0.09 -2.69
C GLY A 27 -4.25 0.72 -1.53
N VAL A 28 -5.01 1.76 -1.84
CA VAL A 28 -5.81 2.52 -0.86
C VAL A 28 -7.24 2.55 -1.36
N VAL A 29 -8.17 2.14 -0.49
CA VAL A 29 -9.61 2.19 -0.78
C VAL A 29 -10.13 3.53 -0.28
N PRO A 30 -10.60 4.44 -1.17
CA PRO A 30 -11.17 5.71 -0.73
C PRO A 30 -12.39 5.51 0.16
N LEU A 31 -12.61 6.44 1.09
CA LEU A 31 -13.84 6.48 1.88
C LEU A 31 -15.07 6.54 0.95
N GLY A 32 -16.10 5.73 1.24
CA GLY A 32 -17.32 5.64 0.44
C GLY A 32 -17.19 4.85 -0.87
N TRP A 33 -16.02 4.28 -1.19
CA TRP A 33 -15.81 3.49 -2.40
C TRP A 33 -16.77 2.29 -2.50
N ALA A 34 -16.86 1.50 -1.43
CA ALA A 34 -17.73 0.34 -1.39
C ALA A 34 -19.22 0.72 -1.45
N GLU A 35 -19.61 1.85 -0.85
CA GLU A 35 -20.97 2.38 -0.91
C GLU A 35 -21.35 2.80 -2.34
N ARG A 36 -20.44 3.47 -3.05
CA ARG A 36 -20.67 3.96 -4.42
C ARG A 36 -20.65 2.85 -5.48
N PHE A 37 -19.73 1.90 -5.38
CA PHE A 37 -19.45 0.92 -6.45
C PHE A 37 -19.81 -0.52 -6.11
N GLY A 38 -20.24 -0.81 -4.87
CA GLY A 38 -20.62 -2.16 -4.45
C GLY A 38 -19.45 -3.15 -4.36
N VAL A 39 -18.21 -2.68 -4.46
CA VAL A 39 -16.99 -3.49 -4.39
C VAL A 39 -15.95 -2.82 -3.51
N SER A 40 -15.24 -3.58 -2.68
CA SER A 40 -14.14 -3.06 -1.84
C SER A 40 -12.77 -3.07 -2.53
N THR A 41 -12.68 -3.74 -3.68
CA THR A 41 -11.43 -3.99 -4.38
C THR A 41 -11.09 -2.84 -5.33
N VAL A 42 -9.93 -2.20 -5.11
CA VAL A 42 -9.42 -1.10 -5.95
C VAL A 42 -8.24 -1.51 -6.84
N ASN A 43 -7.76 -2.74 -6.72
CA ASN A 43 -6.63 -3.27 -7.50
C ASN A 43 -6.76 -4.79 -7.70
N ARG A 44 -5.78 -5.45 -8.32
CA ARG A 44 -5.87 -6.91 -8.58
C ARG A 44 -5.62 -7.78 -7.34
N ARG A 45 -5.38 -7.22 -6.16
CA ARG A 45 -5.24 -7.99 -4.92
C ARG A 45 -6.62 -8.24 -4.35
N THR A 46 -6.93 -9.52 -4.13
CA THR A 46 -8.18 -9.95 -3.50
C THR A 46 -8.31 -9.39 -2.07
N PHE A 47 -7.18 -9.22 -1.37
CA PHE A 47 -7.11 -8.66 -0.02
C PHE A 47 -5.88 -7.76 0.17
N GLY A 48 -5.95 -6.86 1.15
CA GLY A 48 -4.77 -6.20 1.69
C GLY A 48 -4.48 -4.80 1.13
N ASN A 49 -5.47 -3.91 1.18
CA ASN A 49 -5.28 -2.48 0.98
C ASN A 49 -4.94 -1.79 2.30
N LEU A 50 -4.16 -0.70 2.22
CA LEU A 50 -4.01 0.21 3.34
C LEU A 50 -5.27 1.06 3.48
N GLU A 51 -5.61 1.36 4.73
CA GLU A 51 -6.55 2.42 5.06
C GLU A 51 -5.97 3.78 4.67
N ASP A 52 -6.84 4.72 4.33
CA ASP A 52 -6.43 6.10 4.10
C ASP A 52 -6.01 6.80 5.41
N GLY A 53 -5.54 8.04 5.31
CA GLY A 53 -5.15 8.81 6.49
C GLY A 53 -3.83 8.36 7.11
N GLU A 54 -3.85 8.00 8.40
CA GLU A 54 -2.63 7.78 9.19
C GLU A 54 -1.83 6.54 8.79
N PRO A 55 -2.44 5.36 8.59
CA PRO A 55 -1.71 4.18 8.11
C PRO A 55 -1.00 4.42 6.79
N LEU A 56 -1.64 5.13 5.85
CA LEU A 56 -1.02 5.52 4.58
C LEU A 56 0.16 6.47 4.78
N ARG A 57 0.00 7.54 5.59
CA ARG A 57 1.08 8.49 5.87
C ARG A 57 2.28 7.80 6.51
N ARG A 58 2.01 6.92 7.48
CA ARG A 58 3.04 6.13 8.16
C ARG A 58 3.78 5.23 7.18
N ALA A 59 3.06 4.43 6.38
CA ALA A 59 3.69 3.54 5.41
C ALA A 59 4.56 4.29 4.39
N VAL A 60 4.07 5.41 3.83
CA VAL A 60 4.83 6.23 2.88
C VAL A 60 6.06 6.86 3.53
N GLY A 61 5.93 7.34 4.77
CA GLY A 61 7.04 7.87 5.57
C GLY A 61 8.11 6.81 5.81
N ASP A 62 7.72 5.65 6.34
CA ASP A 62 8.62 4.54 6.63
C ASP A 62 9.33 4.03 5.36
N ILE A 63 8.64 3.99 4.21
CA ILE A 63 9.25 3.59 2.92
C ILE A 63 10.32 4.60 2.49
N ARG A 64 9.97 5.89 2.51
CA ARG A 64 10.89 6.97 2.13
C ARG A 64 12.11 6.97 3.03
N ASP A 65 11.90 6.90 4.34
CA ASP A 65 12.97 6.98 5.33
C ASP A 65 13.86 5.72 5.30
N GLY A 66 13.28 4.56 4.92
CA GLY A 66 14.02 3.32 4.67
C GLY A 66 14.66 3.20 3.27
N GLY A 67 14.53 4.23 2.41
CA GLY A 67 15.14 4.26 1.08
C GLY A 67 14.45 3.39 0.02
N GLY A 68 13.25 2.87 0.29
CA GLY A 68 12.46 2.09 -0.65
C GLY A 68 11.66 2.95 -1.63
N GLN A 69 11.08 2.31 -2.65
CA GLN A 69 10.09 2.93 -3.54
C GLN A 69 8.68 2.45 -3.21
N ALA A 70 7.67 3.27 -3.51
CA ALA A 70 6.27 2.91 -3.32
C ALA A 70 5.54 2.90 -4.67
N SER A 71 4.79 1.82 -4.92
CA SER A 71 3.80 1.75 -6.00
C SER A 71 2.40 1.67 -5.38
N LEU A 72 1.64 2.76 -5.54
CA LEU A 72 0.28 2.90 -5.00
C LEU A 72 -0.77 2.70 -6.10
N ALA A 73 -1.70 1.78 -5.87
CA ALA A 73 -2.95 1.72 -6.64
C ALA A 73 -4.06 2.49 -5.93
N LEU A 74 -4.56 3.54 -6.57
CA LEU A 74 -5.67 4.38 -6.09
C LEU A 74 -6.66 4.57 -7.24
N ASN A 75 -7.96 4.49 -6.94
CA ASN A 75 -9.01 4.91 -7.86
C ASN A 75 -9.51 6.30 -7.45
N GLY A 76 -9.19 7.33 -8.23
CA GLY A 76 -9.52 8.74 -7.92
C GLY A 76 -10.81 9.28 -8.55
N GLN A 77 -11.87 8.47 -8.60
CA GLN A 77 -13.16 8.79 -9.25
C GLN A 77 -14.19 9.46 -8.34
#